data_AF-A0A7X3RB95-F1
#
_entry.id   AF-A0A7X3RB95-F1
#
_cell.length_a   1.000
_cell.length_b   1.000
_cell.length_c   1.000
_cell.angle_alpha   90.00
_cell.angle_beta   90.00
_cell.angle_gamma   90.00
#
_symmetry.space_group_name_H-M   'P 1'
#
loop_
_entity.id
_entity.type
_entity.pdbx_description
1 polymer ?
#
loop_
_entity_poly.entity_id
_entity_poly.type
_entity_poly.pdbx_seq_one_letter_code
_entity_poly.pdbx_strand_id
1 'polypeptide(L)'
;MGKTQTEITTFMNTTTYEIILLTIALFFCGYASWTDIKTQKIPNLCSMCLIYAGTLGQLMGWFLGLTTPLNITILFVMSGVISIGFYTFGIFSPGDSKLFWGLCLILPSWWFGSIHEVLRFPPVVIAFNIIVPYTIVAIGYLILKLVRVRGTGAVLIYLIKASLNRDTLLEKMFGLLQFILIGAGLTYFFERMGWQLDRAMQLVLVLAVFVGVQKVFGSLLKTPTAVVIVLFSGGWLLFKNAPSLGLLLGGLVFLLGFYLLIFVVAKQLVLQLASVAFDRMVEVSDLRVGMILSEHIFKKEQTDGRVYYEKQMGKSQQQGGELITTDPVGLSAETISELKSLMKENAFVHFDNKIRIQPAIRFAPVIAIGGLLTVLCKGPFHLGVITLLDKFF
;
A
#
# COMPACT_ATOMS: atom_id res chain seq x y z
N MET A 1 18.78 -23.58 -38.75
CA MET A 1 19.68 -22.58 -38.15
C MET A 1 20.09 -23.09 -36.79
N GLY A 2 21.29 -23.66 -36.67
CA GLY A 2 21.81 -24.18 -35.40
C GLY A 2 22.29 -23.03 -34.53
N LYS A 3 21.80 -22.94 -33.29
CA LYS A 3 22.38 -22.05 -32.28
C LYS A 3 23.84 -22.44 -32.10
N THR A 4 24.75 -21.47 -32.12
CA THR A 4 26.18 -21.71 -31.89
C THR A 4 26.38 -22.26 -30.48
N GLN A 5 27.40 -23.11 -30.29
CA GLN A 5 27.67 -23.80 -29.02
C GLN A 5 27.81 -22.82 -27.83
N THR A 6 28.25 -21.59 -28.10
CA THR A 6 28.33 -20.45 -27.18
C THR A 6 26.96 -19.93 -26.73
N GLU A 7 25.95 -19.91 -27.62
CA GLU A 7 24.58 -19.51 -27.25
C GLU A 7 23.91 -20.54 -26.34
N ILE A 8 24.22 -21.83 -26.53
CA ILE A 8 23.66 -22.93 -25.75
C ILE A 8 24.20 -22.91 -24.31
N THR A 9 25.50 -22.68 -24.11
CA THR A 9 26.11 -22.57 -22.77
C THR A 9 25.64 -21.31 -22.03
N THR A 10 25.51 -20.18 -22.72
CA THR A 10 24.99 -18.94 -22.12
C THR A 10 23.53 -19.09 -21.69
N PHE A 11 22.72 -19.79 -22.48
CA PHE A 11 21.32 -20.09 -22.15
C PHE A 11 21.19 -21.02 -20.94
N MET A 12 21.95 -22.13 -20.87
CA MET A 12 21.92 -23.05 -19.73
C MET A 12 22.36 -22.39 -18.41
N ASN A 13 23.36 -21.51 -18.45
CA ASN A 13 23.81 -20.77 -17.27
C ASN A 13 22.74 -19.76 -16.78
N THR A 14 22.01 -19.14 -17.70
CA THR A 14 20.94 -18.20 -17.36
C THR A 14 19.78 -18.93 -16.66
N THR A 15 19.30 -20.05 -17.20
CA THR A 15 18.19 -20.79 -16.57
C THR A 15 18.54 -21.35 -15.19
N THR A 16 19.76 -21.86 -15.02
CA THR A 16 20.23 -22.36 -13.71
C THR A 16 20.26 -21.25 -12.67
N TYR A 17 20.80 -20.10 -13.07
CA TYR A 17 20.86 -18.91 -12.24
C TYR A 17 19.47 -18.41 -11.82
N GLU A 18 18.53 -18.42 -12.76
CA GLU A 18 17.13 -18.05 -12.52
C GLU A 18 16.43 -18.97 -11.50
N ILE A 19 16.63 -20.28 -11.62
CA ILE A 19 16.08 -21.28 -10.70
C ILE A 19 16.64 -21.07 -9.28
N ILE A 20 17.92 -20.71 -9.14
CA ILE A 20 18.54 -20.44 -7.84
C ILE A 20 17.86 -19.23 -7.17
N LEU A 21 17.72 -18.11 -7.88
CA LEU A 21 17.05 -16.92 -7.35
C LEU A 21 15.60 -17.23 -6.92
N LEU A 22 14.87 -17.97 -7.75
CA LEU A 22 13.49 -18.37 -7.45
C LEU A 22 13.42 -19.25 -6.20
N THR A 23 14.34 -20.21 -6.07
CA THR A 23 14.39 -21.13 -4.93
C THR A 23 14.65 -20.36 -3.63
N ILE A 24 15.59 -19.41 -3.67
CA ILE A 24 15.88 -18.51 -2.54
C ILE A 24 14.63 -17.68 -2.19
N ALA A 25 13.96 -17.10 -3.21
CA ALA A 25 12.75 -16.31 -3.01
C ALA A 25 11.65 -17.13 -2.33
N LEU A 26 11.35 -18.32 -2.86
CA LEU A 26 10.32 -19.21 -2.31
C LEU A 26 10.65 -19.69 -0.89
N PHE A 27 11.91 -20.03 -0.62
CA PHE A 27 12.34 -20.46 0.71
C PHE A 27 12.12 -19.36 1.76
N PHE A 28 12.63 -18.15 1.52
CA PHE A 28 12.51 -17.06 2.48
C PHE A 28 11.08 -16.50 2.59
N CYS A 29 10.33 -16.40 1.49
CA CYS A 29 8.92 -16.01 1.55
C CYS A 29 8.05 -17.08 2.23
N GLY A 30 8.31 -18.36 1.99
CA GLY A 30 7.63 -19.46 2.66
C GLY A 30 7.93 -19.50 4.16
N TYR A 31 9.19 -19.34 4.54
CA TYR A 31 9.60 -19.27 5.94
C TYR A 31 9.01 -18.02 6.63
N ALA A 32 9.05 -16.84 5.98
CA ALA A 32 8.42 -15.63 6.47
C ALA A 32 6.90 -15.81 6.69
N SER A 33 6.22 -16.44 5.73
CA SER A 33 4.78 -16.77 5.82
C SER A 33 4.49 -17.70 7.00
N TRP A 34 5.33 -18.71 7.22
CA TRP A 34 5.21 -19.61 8.36
C TRP A 34 5.41 -18.89 9.70
N THR A 35 6.45 -18.06 9.81
CA THR A 35 6.71 -17.26 11.03
C THR A 35 5.63 -16.23 11.29
N ASP A 36 5.06 -15.63 10.25
CA ASP A 36 3.95 -14.67 10.38
C ASP A 36 2.67 -15.37 10.86
N ILE A 37 2.38 -16.57 10.33
CA ILE A 37 1.27 -17.41 10.78
C ILE A 37 1.42 -17.86 12.23
N LYS A 38 2.62 -18.30 12.63
CA LYS A 38 2.86 -18.90 13.95
C LYS A 38 3.12 -17.87 15.05
N THR A 39 3.90 -16.84 14.74
CA THR A 39 4.45 -15.89 15.73
C THR A 39 4.09 -14.42 15.47
N GLN A 40 3.35 -14.12 14.39
CA GLN A 40 2.96 -12.74 13.99
C GLN A 40 4.16 -11.79 13.87
N LYS A 41 5.35 -12.35 13.64
CA LYS A 41 6.60 -11.61 13.51
C LYS A 41 7.36 -12.18 12.33
N ILE A 42 7.81 -11.28 11.47
CA ILE A 42 8.67 -11.62 10.34
C ILE A 42 10.12 -11.40 10.79
N PRO A 43 10.97 -12.43 10.85
CA PRO A 43 12.36 -12.26 11.22
C PRO A 43 13.06 -11.35 10.20
N ASN A 44 13.79 -10.34 10.70
CA ASN A 44 14.59 -9.46 9.84
C ASN A 44 15.58 -10.25 8.95
N LEU A 45 16.04 -11.42 9.41
CA LEU A 45 16.90 -12.31 8.64
C LEU A 45 16.30 -12.63 7.26
N CYS A 46 15.00 -12.93 7.17
CA CYS A 46 14.36 -13.30 5.91
C CYS A 46 14.41 -12.15 4.91
N SER A 47 13.99 -10.96 5.34
CA SER A 47 13.94 -9.78 4.48
C SER A 47 15.35 -9.31 4.09
N MET A 48 16.30 -9.32 5.03
CA MET A 48 17.68 -8.91 4.74
C MET A 48 18.39 -9.90 3.81
N CYS A 49 18.23 -11.22 4.01
CA CYS A 49 18.77 -12.22 3.11
C CYS A 49 18.22 -12.05 1.68
N LEU A 50 16.92 -11.77 1.53
CA LEU A 50 16.33 -11.48 0.22
C LEU A 50 16.89 -10.21 -0.42
N ILE A 51 17.06 -9.14 0.36
CA ILE A 51 17.67 -7.89 -0.14
C ILE A 51 19.11 -8.15 -0.60
N TYR A 52 19.95 -8.78 0.23
CA TYR A 52 21.35 -9.07 -0.12
C TYR A 52 21.48 -10.04 -1.30
N ALA A 53 20.75 -11.17 -1.26
CA ALA A 53 20.77 -12.14 -2.34
C ALA A 53 20.21 -11.54 -3.64
N GLY A 54 19.17 -10.72 -3.55
CA GLY A 54 18.61 -10.01 -4.69
C GLY A 54 19.59 -9.01 -5.28
N THR A 55 20.21 -8.13 -4.48
CA THR A 55 21.22 -7.19 -4.96
C THR A 55 22.43 -7.89 -5.58
N LEU A 56 22.96 -8.93 -4.93
CA LEU A 56 24.03 -9.75 -5.49
C LEU A 56 23.60 -10.41 -6.81
N GLY A 57 22.36 -10.87 -6.87
CA GLY A 57 21.79 -11.39 -8.10
C GLY A 57 21.75 -10.34 -9.21
N GLN A 58 21.26 -9.15 -8.94
CA GLN A 58 21.25 -8.08 -9.95
C GLN A 58 22.66 -7.75 -10.45
N LEU A 59 23.66 -7.73 -9.54
CA LEU A 59 25.07 -7.53 -9.91
C LEU A 59 25.62 -8.68 -10.77
N MET A 60 25.29 -9.93 -10.45
CA MET A 60 25.64 -11.08 -11.28
C MET A 60 24.99 -11.00 -12.67
N GLY A 61 23.74 -10.55 -12.73
CA GLY A 61 23.05 -10.25 -13.98
C GLY A 61 23.76 -9.20 -14.82
N TRP A 62 24.38 -8.20 -14.20
CA TRP A 62 25.21 -7.22 -14.90
C TRP A 62 26.48 -7.85 -15.47
N PHE A 63 27.19 -8.69 -14.71
CA PHE A 63 28.35 -9.43 -15.22
C PHE A 63 28.01 -10.35 -16.39
N LEU A 64 26.78 -10.88 -16.42
CA LEU A 64 26.25 -11.71 -17.52
C LEU A 64 25.68 -10.88 -18.69
N GLY A 65 25.70 -9.56 -18.62
CA GLY A 65 25.16 -8.68 -19.67
C GLY A 65 23.63 -8.61 -19.74
N LEU A 66 22.91 -9.10 -18.73
CA LEU A 66 21.44 -9.13 -18.68
C LEU A 66 20.82 -7.82 -18.19
N THR A 67 21.59 -7.00 -17.47
CA THR A 67 21.15 -5.70 -16.94
C THR A 67 22.29 -4.69 -16.89
N THR A 68 21.96 -3.43 -16.63
CA THR A 68 22.92 -2.32 -16.54
C THR A 68 23.00 -1.79 -15.10
N PRO A 69 24.13 -1.19 -14.67
CA PRO A 69 24.26 -0.59 -13.34
C PRO A 69 23.17 0.46 -13.04
N LEU A 70 22.76 1.20 -14.07
CA LEU A 70 21.67 2.17 -13.97
C LEU A 70 20.35 1.48 -13.62
N ASN A 71 20.01 0.39 -14.31
CA ASN A 71 18.78 -0.37 -14.03
C ASN A 71 18.78 -0.97 -12.62
N ILE A 72 19.92 -1.48 -12.15
CA ILE A 72 20.08 -2.00 -10.79
C ILE A 72 19.82 -0.89 -9.77
N THR A 73 20.44 0.28 -9.96
CA THR A 73 20.30 1.43 -9.07
C THR A 73 18.86 1.92 -9.03
N ILE A 74 18.22 2.07 -10.19
CA ILE A 74 16.82 2.47 -10.29
C ILE A 74 15.92 1.45 -9.62
N LEU A 75 16.11 0.15 -9.89
CA LEU A 75 15.33 -0.92 -9.26
C LEU A 75 15.47 -0.87 -7.74
N PHE A 76 16.69 -0.72 -7.22
CA PHE A 76 16.96 -0.65 -5.79
C PHE A 76 16.28 0.53 -5.11
N VAL A 77 16.49 1.74 -5.63
CA VAL A 77 15.94 2.97 -5.07
C VAL A 77 14.42 2.99 -5.18
N MET A 78 13.86 2.72 -6.36
CA MET A 78 12.42 2.85 -6.59
C MET A 78 11.62 1.75 -5.87
N SER A 79 12.13 0.51 -5.78
CA SER A 79 11.49 -0.52 -4.95
C SER A 79 11.52 -0.16 -3.46
N GLY A 80 12.61 0.44 -2.97
CA GLY A 80 12.72 0.96 -1.62
C GLY A 80 11.73 2.09 -1.35
N VAL A 81 11.60 3.04 -2.28
CA VAL A 81 10.61 4.15 -2.18
C VAL A 81 9.18 3.60 -2.12
N ILE A 82 8.82 2.63 -2.96
CA ILE A 82 7.48 2.01 -2.93
C ILE A 82 7.25 1.28 -1.61
N SER A 83 8.24 0.50 -1.15
CA SER A 83 8.19 -0.22 0.12
C SER A 83 7.98 0.71 1.33
N ILE A 84 8.75 1.80 1.39
CA ILE A 84 8.62 2.83 2.42
C ILE A 84 7.28 3.55 2.28
N GLY A 85 6.81 3.78 1.05
CA GLY A 85 5.48 4.31 0.78
C GLY A 85 4.39 3.44 1.40
N PHE A 86 4.39 2.13 1.14
CA PHE A 86 3.42 1.19 1.73
C PHE A 86 3.46 1.18 3.26
N TYR A 87 4.65 1.28 3.86
CA TYR A 87 4.76 1.43 5.32
C TYR A 87 4.17 2.76 5.80
N THR A 88 4.54 3.86 5.17
CA THR A 88 4.12 5.22 5.56
C THR A 88 2.61 5.40 5.43
N PHE A 89 1.99 4.75 4.44
CA PHE A 89 0.54 4.74 4.26
C PHE A 89 -0.19 3.72 5.14
N GLY A 90 0.51 2.95 5.96
CA GLY A 90 -0.08 1.93 6.84
C GLY A 90 -0.66 0.73 6.10
N ILE A 91 -0.22 0.48 4.85
CA ILE A 91 -0.62 -0.71 4.07
C ILE A 91 0.14 -1.92 4.58
N PHE A 92 1.44 -1.76 4.86
CA PHE A 92 2.34 -2.83 5.31
C PHE A 92 2.96 -2.50 6.66
N SER A 93 3.19 -3.53 7.47
CA SER A 93 4.03 -3.41 8.66
C SER A 93 5.50 -3.19 8.25
N PRO A 94 6.39 -2.74 9.17
CA PRO A 94 7.81 -2.64 8.88
C PRO A 94 8.44 -3.95 8.36
N GLY A 95 7.96 -5.10 8.84
CA GLY A 95 8.43 -6.42 8.40
C GLY A 95 8.00 -6.74 6.97
N ASP A 96 6.71 -6.51 6.67
CA ASP A 96 6.12 -6.74 5.35
C ASP A 96 6.73 -5.85 4.28
N SER A 97 6.96 -4.57 4.59
CA SER A 97 7.60 -3.63 3.67
C SER A 97 9.02 -4.08 3.30
N LYS A 98 9.83 -4.51 4.28
CA LYS A 98 11.18 -5.02 3.99
C LYS A 98 11.12 -6.32 3.18
N LEU A 99 10.18 -7.21 3.50
CA LEU A 99 9.99 -8.47 2.76
C LEU A 99 9.61 -8.20 1.30
N PHE A 100 8.67 -7.28 1.08
CA PHE A 100 8.28 -6.80 -0.25
C PHE A 100 9.47 -6.20 -1.00
N TRP A 101 10.30 -5.39 -0.34
CA TRP A 101 11.48 -4.80 -0.95
C TRP A 101 12.48 -5.88 -1.40
N GLY A 102 12.81 -6.83 -0.52
CA GLY A 102 13.68 -7.97 -0.86
C GLY A 102 13.12 -8.81 -2.01
N LEU A 103 11.81 -9.08 -2.01
CA LEU A 103 11.14 -9.79 -3.10
C LEU A 103 11.25 -9.06 -4.44
N CYS A 104 11.15 -7.73 -4.44
CA CYS A 104 11.33 -6.93 -5.65
C CYS A 104 12.76 -6.99 -6.21
N LEU A 105 13.77 -7.15 -5.35
CA LEU A 105 15.18 -7.20 -5.75
C LEU A 105 15.59 -8.58 -6.24
N ILE A 106 15.06 -9.63 -5.64
CA ILE A 106 15.43 -11.01 -6.00
C ILE A 106 14.79 -11.46 -7.31
N LEU A 107 13.65 -10.87 -7.69
CA LEU A 107 13.01 -11.15 -8.96
C LEU A 107 13.68 -10.32 -10.07
N PRO A 108 14.38 -10.96 -11.00
CA PRO A 108 15.09 -10.23 -12.05
C PRO A 108 14.13 -9.51 -13.00
N SER A 109 14.51 -8.30 -13.40
CA SER A 109 13.66 -7.44 -14.24
C SER A 109 13.40 -8.02 -15.63
N TRP A 110 14.29 -8.88 -16.14
CA TRP A 110 14.14 -9.54 -17.43
C TRP A 110 13.15 -10.72 -17.43
N TRP A 111 12.63 -11.13 -16.27
CA TRP A 111 11.53 -12.12 -16.20
C TRP A 111 10.17 -11.56 -16.57
N PHE A 112 10.00 -10.25 -16.48
CA PHE A 112 8.75 -9.58 -16.78
C PHE A 112 8.63 -9.53 -18.29
N GLY A 113 7.74 -10.36 -18.83
CA GLY A 113 7.58 -10.55 -20.27
C GLY A 113 7.14 -9.27 -20.97
N SER A 114 7.30 -9.24 -22.29
CA SER A 114 6.87 -8.15 -23.18
C SER A 114 5.35 -7.97 -23.28
N ILE A 115 4.58 -8.54 -22.36
CA ILE A 115 3.12 -8.70 -22.49
C ILE A 115 2.43 -7.36 -22.72
N HIS A 116 2.90 -6.24 -22.12
CA HIS A 116 2.60 -4.88 -22.60
C HIS A 116 3.69 -3.89 -22.18
N GLU A 117 4.00 -2.91 -23.04
CA GLU A 117 5.04 -1.88 -22.81
C GLU A 117 4.80 -1.01 -21.57
N VAL A 118 3.57 -1.01 -21.03
CA VAL A 118 3.11 -0.08 -19.99
C VAL A 118 3.48 -0.51 -18.56
N LEU A 119 3.83 -1.79 -18.35
CA LEU A 119 4.03 -2.38 -17.01
C LEU A 119 5.27 -3.30 -16.96
N ARG A 120 6.44 -2.76 -17.28
CA ARG A 120 7.71 -3.50 -17.24
C ARG A 120 8.44 -3.41 -15.90
N PHE A 121 7.99 -2.53 -14.99
CA PHE A 121 8.69 -2.29 -13.74
C PHE A 121 8.32 -3.33 -12.65
N PRO A 122 9.24 -4.22 -12.23
CA PRO A 122 8.95 -5.35 -11.34
C PRO A 122 8.22 -5.01 -10.06
N PRO A 123 8.61 -3.97 -9.30
CA PRO A 123 7.96 -3.65 -8.03
C PRO A 123 6.49 -3.30 -8.16
N VAL A 124 6.11 -2.65 -9.26
CA VAL A 124 4.71 -2.27 -9.53
C VAL A 124 3.89 -3.50 -9.90
N VAL A 125 4.45 -4.39 -10.71
CA VAL A 125 3.79 -5.66 -11.06
C VAL A 125 3.56 -6.53 -9.83
N ILE A 126 4.59 -6.69 -8.99
CA ILE A 126 4.48 -7.45 -7.74
C ILE A 126 3.44 -6.80 -6.82
N ALA A 127 3.46 -5.47 -6.67
CA ALA A 127 2.48 -4.74 -5.87
C ALA A 127 1.05 -5.00 -6.37
N PHE A 128 0.79 -4.95 -7.67
CA PHE A 128 -0.52 -5.28 -8.23
C PHE A 128 -0.92 -6.73 -7.95
N ASN A 129 0.00 -7.67 -8.12
CA ASN A 129 -0.24 -9.09 -7.86
C ASN A 129 -0.45 -9.41 -6.38
N ILE A 130 -0.10 -8.51 -5.47
CA ILE A 130 -0.42 -8.60 -4.03
C ILE A 130 -1.75 -7.92 -3.74
N ILE A 131 -1.88 -6.64 -4.12
CA ILE A 131 -3.00 -5.78 -3.73
C ILE A 131 -4.30 -6.20 -4.41
N VAL A 132 -4.28 -6.50 -5.70
CA VAL A 132 -5.52 -6.77 -6.46
C VAL A 132 -6.20 -8.07 -5.99
N PRO A 133 -5.52 -9.23 -5.91
CA PRO A 133 -6.15 -10.45 -5.39
C PRO A 133 -6.62 -10.28 -3.95
N TYR A 134 -5.80 -9.63 -3.10
CA TYR A 134 -6.17 -9.35 -1.72
C TYR A 134 -7.44 -8.50 -1.63
N THR A 135 -7.53 -7.44 -2.44
CA THR A 135 -8.70 -6.55 -2.48
C THR A 135 -9.94 -7.27 -2.96
N ILE A 136 -9.83 -8.12 -3.99
CA ILE A 136 -10.94 -8.94 -4.48
C ILE A 136 -11.46 -9.88 -3.38
N VAL A 137 -10.56 -10.59 -2.69
CA VAL A 137 -10.92 -11.51 -1.60
C VAL A 137 -11.54 -10.75 -0.43
N ALA A 138 -10.96 -9.61 -0.04
CA ALA A 138 -11.47 -8.77 1.04
C ALA A 138 -12.87 -8.22 0.71
N ILE A 139 -13.07 -7.68 -0.49
CA ILE A 139 -14.38 -7.19 -0.96
C ILE A 139 -15.39 -8.34 -1.02
N GLY A 140 -15.01 -9.50 -1.58
CA GLY A 140 -15.88 -10.67 -1.65
C GLY A 140 -16.33 -11.15 -0.27
N TYR A 141 -15.40 -11.25 0.68
CA TYR A 141 -15.71 -11.60 2.07
C TYR A 141 -16.61 -10.56 2.73
N LEU A 142 -16.35 -9.26 2.52
CA LEU A 142 -17.18 -8.18 3.03
C LEU A 142 -18.60 -8.24 2.46
N ILE A 143 -18.77 -8.46 1.15
CA ILE A 143 -20.08 -8.61 0.51
C ILE A 143 -20.83 -9.81 1.10
N LEU A 144 -20.17 -10.97 1.23
CA LEU A 144 -20.79 -12.16 1.83
C LEU A 144 -21.26 -11.90 3.27
N LYS A 145 -20.47 -11.18 4.06
CA LYS A 145 -20.83 -10.83 5.44
C LYS A 145 -21.96 -9.79 5.49
N LEU A 146 -21.93 -8.79 4.60
CA LEU A 146 -22.97 -7.78 4.45
C LEU A 146 -24.33 -8.41 4.11
N VAL A 147 -24.37 -9.31 3.13
CA VAL A 147 -25.60 -10.01 2.71
C VAL A 147 -26.23 -10.79 3.86
N ARG A 148 -25.41 -11.28 4.80
CA ARG A 148 -25.87 -12.06 5.96
C ARG A 148 -26.47 -11.22 7.10
N VAL A 149 -26.18 -9.91 7.15
CA VAL A 149 -26.67 -9.02 8.21
C VAL A 149 -27.92 -8.29 7.72
N ARG A 150 -29.07 -8.50 8.39
CA ARG A 150 -30.35 -7.82 8.10
C ARG A 150 -30.21 -6.30 8.35
N GLY A 151 -30.63 -5.45 7.40
CA GLY A 151 -30.62 -3.98 7.53
C GLY A 151 -29.43 -3.26 6.86
N THR A 152 -28.62 -3.97 6.07
CA THR A 152 -27.38 -3.47 5.45
C THR A 152 -27.54 -2.34 4.45
N GLY A 153 -28.68 -2.26 3.75
CA GLY A 153 -28.95 -1.18 2.81
C GLY A 153 -28.92 0.20 3.48
N ALA A 154 -29.43 0.30 4.72
CA ALA A 154 -29.43 1.55 5.46
C ALA A 154 -28.01 1.99 5.87
N VAL A 155 -27.17 1.03 6.26
CA VAL A 155 -25.75 1.29 6.59
C VAL A 155 -24.99 1.73 5.34
N LEU A 156 -25.20 1.07 4.21
CA LEU A 156 -24.56 1.43 2.94
C LEU A 156 -24.95 2.84 2.48
N ILE A 157 -26.24 3.17 2.54
CA ILE A 157 -26.75 4.51 2.18
C ILE A 157 -26.18 5.58 3.12
N TYR A 158 -26.11 5.30 4.42
CA TYR A 158 -25.51 6.22 5.39
C TYR A 158 -24.02 6.47 5.08
N LEU A 159 -23.27 5.41 4.78
CA LEU A 159 -21.86 5.50 4.39
C LEU A 159 -21.66 6.31 3.12
N ILE A 160 -22.45 6.03 2.07
CA ILE A 160 -22.42 6.78 0.81
C ILE A 160 -22.74 8.26 1.05
N LYS A 161 -23.76 8.55 1.86
CA LYS A 161 -24.14 9.92 2.20
C LYS A 161 -23.05 10.65 3.00
N ALA A 162 -22.34 9.93 3.88
CA ALA A 162 -21.20 10.46 4.62
C ALA A 162 -19.98 10.72 3.72
N SER A 163 -19.71 9.91 2.69
CA SER A 163 -18.69 10.23 1.66
C SER A 163 -19.01 11.47 0.85
N LEU A 164 -20.28 11.69 0.55
CA LEU A 164 -20.73 12.77 -0.32
C LEU A 164 -20.88 14.11 0.42
N ASN A 165 -20.25 14.25 1.60
CA ASN A 165 -20.21 15.53 2.28
C ASN A 165 -19.44 16.54 1.42
N ARG A 166 -20.06 17.71 1.19
CA ARG A 166 -19.58 18.74 0.26
C ARG A 166 -18.14 19.17 0.55
N ASP A 167 -17.82 19.40 1.82
CA ASP A 167 -16.50 19.87 2.23
C ASP A 167 -15.42 18.81 1.99
N THR A 168 -15.77 17.54 2.25
CA THR A 168 -14.88 16.41 1.99
C THR A 168 -14.67 16.21 0.50
N LEU A 169 -15.74 16.27 -0.31
CA LEU A 169 -15.64 16.17 -1.77
C LEU A 169 -14.74 17.25 -2.36
N LEU A 170 -14.90 18.51 -1.93
CA LEU A 170 -14.07 19.61 -2.40
C LEU A 170 -12.59 19.41 -2.06
N GLU A 171 -12.28 19.05 -0.81
CA GLU A 171 -10.90 18.76 -0.39
C GLU A 171 -10.28 17.65 -1.26
N LYS A 172 -11.04 16.60 -1.57
CA LYS A 172 -10.56 15.50 -2.43
C LYS A 172 -10.42 15.91 -3.88
N MET A 173 -11.33 16.72 -4.42
CA MET A 173 -11.20 17.28 -5.76
C MET A 173 -9.93 18.11 -5.89
N PHE A 174 -9.63 18.94 -4.88
CA PHE A 174 -8.38 19.71 -4.85
C PHE A 174 -7.15 18.83 -4.76
N GLY A 175 -7.18 17.78 -3.92
CA GLY A 175 -6.09 16.81 -3.85
C GLY A 175 -5.84 16.08 -5.17
N LEU A 176 -6.91 15.68 -5.87
CA LEU A 176 -6.81 15.03 -7.18
C LEU A 176 -6.26 15.99 -8.24
N LEU A 177 -6.74 17.24 -8.26
CA LEU A 177 -6.23 18.25 -9.17
C LEU A 177 -4.72 18.48 -8.93
N GLN A 178 -4.31 18.67 -7.68
CA GLN A 178 -2.88 18.79 -7.32
C GLN A 178 -2.05 17.60 -7.80
N PHE A 179 -2.57 16.38 -7.64
CA PHE A 179 -1.91 15.17 -8.11
C PHE A 179 -1.73 15.17 -9.63
N ILE A 180 -2.78 15.51 -10.39
CA ILE A 180 -2.73 15.59 -11.85
C ILE A 180 -1.73 16.66 -12.31
N LEU A 181 -1.66 17.79 -11.60
CA LEU A 181 -0.76 18.89 -11.96
C LEU A 181 0.70 18.60 -11.69
N ILE A 182 0.99 17.97 -10.55
CA ILE A 182 2.33 17.45 -10.26
C ILE A 182 2.70 16.41 -11.31
N GLY A 183 1.75 15.54 -11.68
CA GLY A 183 1.85 14.61 -12.80
C GLY A 183 2.29 15.27 -14.09
N ALA A 184 1.46 16.18 -14.61
CA ALA A 184 1.70 16.89 -15.86
C ALA A 184 2.99 17.71 -15.85
N GLY A 185 3.29 18.38 -14.73
CA GLY A 185 4.51 19.17 -14.55
C GLY A 185 5.78 18.30 -14.59
N LEU A 186 5.76 17.15 -13.91
CA LEU A 186 6.87 16.20 -13.92
C LEU A 186 7.05 15.57 -15.31
N THR A 187 5.96 15.17 -15.97
CA THR A 187 6.04 14.62 -17.33
C THR A 187 6.65 15.64 -18.29
N TYR A 188 6.17 16.88 -18.28
CA TYR A 188 6.72 17.97 -19.11
C TYR A 188 8.21 18.24 -18.79
N PHE A 189 8.58 18.21 -17.51
CA PHE A 189 9.96 18.38 -17.08
C PHE A 189 10.88 17.27 -17.61
N PHE A 190 10.46 16.01 -17.50
CA PHE A 190 11.23 14.87 -18.02
C PHE A 190 11.33 14.86 -19.54
N GLU A 191 10.24 15.16 -20.25
CA GLU A 191 10.25 15.30 -21.71
C GLU A 191 11.24 16.37 -22.14
N ARG A 192 11.29 17.52 -21.44
CA ARG A 192 12.24 18.59 -21.76
C ARG A 192 13.70 18.23 -21.48
N MET A 193 13.96 17.33 -20.53
CA MET A 193 15.29 16.78 -20.29
C MET A 193 15.64 15.61 -21.22
N GLY A 194 14.73 15.19 -22.11
CA GLY A 194 14.91 14.03 -22.98
C GLY A 194 14.88 12.69 -22.23
N TRP A 195 14.33 12.65 -21.02
CA TRP A 195 14.24 11.45 -20.20
C TRP A 195 12.92 10.72 -20.44
N GLN A 196 12.98 9.57 -21.10
CA GLN A 196 11.84 8.69 -21.30
C GLN A 196 11.72 7.68 -20.15
N LEU A 197 11.08 8.11 -19.06
CA LEU A 197 10.69 7.21 -17.97
C LEU A 197 9.50 6.34 -18.37
N ASP A 198 9.51 5.07 -17.97
CA ASP A 198 8.33 4.20 -18.06
C ASP A 198 7.16 4.84 -17.29
N ARG A 199 5.93 4.70 -17.80
CA ARG A 199 4.71 5.26 -17.20
C ARG A 199 4.54 4.83 -15.75
N ALA A 200 4.92 3.59 -15.43
CA ALA A 200 4.89 3.08 -14.06
C ALA A 200 5.88 3.82 -13.13
N MET A 201 7.10 4.11 -13.61
CA MET A 201 8.08 4.90 -12.85
C MET A 201 7.65 6.35 -12.71
N GLN A 202 7.09 6.95 -13.78
CA GLN A 202 6.50 8.28 -13.72
C GLN A 202 5.42 8.33 -12.63
N LEU A 203 4.50 7.36 -12.60
CA LEU A 203 3.45 7.31 -11.58
C LEU A 203 4.02 7.25 -10.15
N VAL A 204 5.02 6.39 -9.91
CA VAL A 204 5.65 6.26 -8.58
C VAL A 204 6.33 7.56 -8.18
N LEU A 205 7.01 8.23 -9.10
CA LEU A 205 7.68 9.49 -8.84
C LEU A 205 6.68 10.63 -8.59
N VAL A 206 5.60 10.70 -9.38
CA VAL A 206 4.48 11.63 -9.16
C VAL A 206 3.86 11.40 -7.78
N LEU A 207 3.65 10.15 -7.38
CA LEU A 207 3.13 9.83 -6.06
C LEU A 207 4.11 10.25 -4.95
N ALA A 208 5.41 9.95 -5.10
CA ALA A 208 6.43 10.31 -4.13
C ALA A 208 6.54 11.83 -3.96
N VAL A 209 6.55 12.58 -5.06
CA VAL A 209 6.58 14.05 -5.05
C VAL A 209 5.28 14.60 -4.47
N PHE A 210 4.12 14.08 -4.86
CA PHE A 210 2.83 14.49 -4.30
C PHE A 210 2.80 14.30 -2.78
N VAL A 211 3.22 13.15 -2.28
CA VAL A 211 3.29 12.88 -0.82
C VAL A 211 4.29 13.80 -0.14
N GLY A 212 5.48 13.99 -0.72
CA GLY A 212 6.48 14.91 -0.19
C GLY A 212 5.94 16.34 -0.09
N VAL A 213 5.28 16.82 -1.15
CA VAL A 213 4.66 18.14 -1.20
C VAL A 213 3.55 18.26 -0.16
N GLN A 214 2.65 17.27 -0.03
CA GLN A 214 1.61 17.27 1.00
C GLN A 214 2.19 17.26 2.42
N LYS A 215 3.27 16.51 2.65
CA LYS A 215 3.88 16.41 3.98
C LYS A 215 4.60 17.70 4.39
N VAL A 216 5.29 18.35 3.44
CA VAL A 216 6.05 19.58 3.69
C VAL A 216 5.14 20.82 3.69
N PHE A 217 4.19 20.89 2.76
CA PHE A 217 3.38 22.07 2.52
C PHE A 217 1.90 21.90 2.90
N GLY A 218 1.49 20.79 3.51
CA GLY A 218 0.08 20.47 3.76
C GLY A 218 -0.69 21.51 4.58
N SER A 219 -0.02 22.25 5.47
CA SER A 219 -0.63 23.38 6.20
C SER A 219 -0.84 24.61 5.29
N LEU A 220 0.14 24.89 4.43
CA LEU A 220 0.11 25.98 3.44
C LEU A 220 -0.87 25.70 2.30
N LEU A 221 -0.97 24.46 1.84
CA LEU A 221 -1.84 24.05 0.72
C LEU A 221 -3.34 24.10 1.07
N LYS A 222 -3.69 24.19 2.36
CA LYS A 222 -5.05 24.40 2.84
C LYS A 222 -5.49 25.86 2.81
N THR A 223 -4.59 26.79 2.49
CA THR A 223 -4.94 28.21 2.38
C THR A 223 -5.66 28.49 1.05
N PRO A 224 -6.65 29.39 1.04
CA PRO A 224 -7.36 29.76 -0.19
C PRO A 224 -6.43 30.34 -1.27
N THR A 225 -5.31 30.96 -0.87
CA THR A 225 -4.28 31.46 -1.80
C THR A 225 -3.53 30.33 -2.51
N ALA A 226 -3.16 29.27 -1.80
CA ALA A 226 -2.54 28.10 -2.41
C ALA A 226 -3.49 27.41 -3.41
N VAL A 227 -4.79 27.37 -3.10
CA VAL A 227 -5.83 26.85 -4.00
C VAL A 227 -5.89 27.64 -5.31
N VAL A 228 -5.85 28.98 -5.25
CA VAL A 228 -5.86 29.84 -6.45
C VAL A 228 -4.59 29.62 -7.29
N ILE A 229 -3.42 29.53 -6.66
CA ILE A 229 -2.15 29.29 -7.36
C ILE A 229 -2.17 27.94 -8.08
N VAL A 230 -2.64 26.89 -7.40
CA VAL A 230 -2.76 25.53 -7.96
C VAL A 230 -3.77 25.53 -9.12
N LEU A 231 -4.94 26.15 -8.95
CA LEU A 231 -5.95 26.24 -10.01
C LEU A 231 -5.44 27.01 -11.22
N PHE A 232 -4.73 28.11 -11.01
CA PHE A 232 -4.24 28.98 -12.09
C PHE A 232 -3.07 28.34 -12.84
N SER A 233 -2.02 27.90 -12.11
CA SER A 233 -0.87 27.18 -12.70
C SER A 233 -1.32 25.89 -13.38
N GLY A 234 -2.30 25.22 -12.79
CA GLY A 234 -2.82 23.99 -13.30
C GLY A 234 -3.72 24.13 -14.50
N GLY A 235 -4.64 25.10 -14.46
CA GLY A 235 -5.45 25.48 -15.60
C GLY A 235 -4.58 25.88 -16.78
N TRP A 236 -3.49 26.62 -16.54
CA TRP A 236 -2.54 27.03 -17.57
C TRP A 236 -1.79 25.84 -18.21
N LEU A 237 -1.23 24.93 -17.39
CA LEU A 237 -0.52 23.74 -17.87
C LEU A 237 -1.44 22.79 -18.65
N LEU A 238 -2.65 22.57 -18.12
CA LEU A 238 -3.65 21.71 -18.76
C LEU A 238 -4.16 22.33 -20.06
N PHE A 239 -4.40 23.65 -20.10
CA PHE A 239 -4.82 24.36 -21.30
C PHE A 239 -3.76 24.30 -22.41
N LYS A 240 -2.47 24.47 -22.06
CA LYS A 240 -1.38 24.44 -23.03
C LYS A 240 -1.18 23.06 -23.67
N ASN A 241 -1.45 21.99 -22.94
CA ASN A 241 -1.16 20.62 -23.36
C ASN A 241 -2.42 19.82 -23.78
N ALA A 242 -3.62 20.38 -23.66
CA ALA A 242 -4.85 19.66 -23.99
C ALA A 242 -5.14 19.70 -25.50
N PRO A 243 -5.43 18.55 -26.13
CA PRO A 243 -5.82 18.50 -27.54
C PRO A 243 -7.19 19.15 -27.79
N SER A 244 -8.10 19.14 -26.79
CA SER A 244 -9.32 19.94 -26.80
C SER A 244 -9.91 20.10 -25.38
N LEU A 245 -10.70 21.16 -25.18
CA LEU A 245 -11.32 21.49 -23.90
C LEU A 245 -12.34 20.42 -23.45
N GLY A 246 -13.03 19.79 -24.41
CA GLY A 246 -13.97 18.69 -24.15
C GLY A 246 -13.29 17.39 -23.70
N LEU A 247 -12.15 17.03 -24.29
CA LEU A 247 -11.35 15.87 -23.87
C LEU A 247 -10.74 16.08 -22.48
N LEU A 248 -10.31 17.30 -22.17
CA LEU A 248 -9.79 17.66 -20.84
C LEU A 248 -10.89 17.54 -19.78
N LEU A 249 -12.06 18.14 -20.01
CA LEU A 249 -13.18 18.07 -19.07
C LEU A 249 -13.69 16.63 -18.92
N GLY A 250 -13.83 15.89 -20.02
CA GLY A 250 -14.21 14.47 -20.00
C GLY A 250 -13.21 13.61 -19.24
N GLY A 251 -11.91 13.83 -19.43
CA GLY A 251 -10.84 13.14 -18.70
C GLY A 251 -10.83 13.47 -17.21
N LEU A 252 -11.05 14.74 -16.84
CA LEU A 252 -11.17 15.14 -15.43
C LEU A 252 -12.40 14.53 -14.77
N VAL A 253 -13.56 14.52 -15.43
CA VAL A 253 -14.78 13.89 -14.92
C VAL A 253 -14.59 12.38 -14.77
N PHE A 254 -13.95 11.73 -15.75
CA PHE A 254 -13.63 10.30 -15.66
C PHE A 254 -12.69 9.98 -14.51
N LEU A 255 -11.58 10.72 -14.38
CA LEU A 255 -10.62 10.56 -13.29
C LEU A 255 -11.27 10.84 -11.93
N LEU A 256 -12.14 11.85 -11.85
CA LEU A 256 -12.88 12.17 -10.64
C LEU A 256 -13.87 11.06 -10.28
N GLY A 257 -14.65 10.57 -11.25
CA GLY A 257 -15.58 9.46 -11.06
C GLY A 257 -14.86 8.19 -10.62
N PHE A 258 -13.73 7.87 -11.25
CA PHE A 258 -12.90 6.73 -10.90
C PHE A 258 -12.23 6.90 -9.52
N TYR A 259 -11.72 8.09 -9.21
CA TYR A 259 -11.17 8.42 -7.90
C TYR A 259 -12.24 8.31 -6.82
N LEU A 260 -13.44 8.85 -7.05
CA LEU A 260 -14.56 8.74 -6.10
C LEU A 260 -14.99 7.29 -5.94
N LEU A 261 -15.09 6.51 -7.03
CA LEU A 261 -15.43 5.10 -6.97
C LEU A 261 -14.39 4.34 -6.12
N ILE A 262 -13.11 4.45 -6.45
CA ILE A 262 -12.05 3.77 -5.70
C ILE A 262 -11.99 4.29 -4.27
N PHE A 263 -12.07 5.59 -4.03
CA PHE A 263 -11.91 6.15 -2.70
C PHE A 263 -13.11 5.86 -1.79
N VAL A 264 -14.33 6.00 -2.28
CA VAL A 264 -15.55 5.70 -1.53
C VAL A 264 -15.62 4.19 -1.26
N VAL A 265 -15.34 3.37 -2.28
CA VAL A 265 -15.39 1.90 -2.13
C VAL A 265 -14.21 1.36 -1.33
N ALA A 266 -12.97 1.78 -1.62
CA ALA A 266 -11.78 1.24 -0.98
C ALA A 266 -11.48 1.89 0.38
N LYS A 267 -11.70 3.20 0.57
CA LYS A 267 -11.38 3.83 1.86
C LYS A 267 -12.54 3.69 2.84
N GLN A 268 -13.73 4.16 2.49
CA GLN A 268 -14.83 4.18 3.46
C GLN A 268 -15.48 2.83 3.62
N LEU A 269 -15.86 2.20 2.51
CA LEU A 269 -16.46 0.87 2.54
C LEU A 269 -15.48 -0.14 3.14
N VAL A 270 -14.27 -0.33 2.61
CA VAL A 270 -13.36 -1.35 3.18
C VAL A 270 -12.89 -1.01 4.59
N LEU A 271 -12.46 0.22 4.93
CA LEU A 271 -11.95 0.47 6.29
C LEU A 271 -13.05 0.51 7.35
N GLN A 272 -14.22 1.10 7.07
CA GLN A 272 -15.31 1.16 8.05
C GLN A 272 -16.07 -0.15 8.15
N LEU A 273 -16.21 -0.90 7.05
CA LEU A 273 -16.66 -2.28 7.19
C LEU A 273 -15.62 -3.17 7.81
N ALA A 274 -14.32 -2.95 7.56
CA ALA A 274 -13.30 -3.73 8.22
C ALA A 274 -13.39 -3.52 9.74
N SER A 275 -13.53 -2.29 10.22
CA SER A 275 -13.68 -2.03 11.65
C SER A 275 -14.98 -2.59 12.24
N VAL A 276 -16.06 -2.70 11.46
CA VAL A 276 -17.32 -3.32 11.93
C VAL A 276 -17.29 -4.85 11.84
N ALA A 277 -16.62 -5.39 10.83
CA ALA A 277 -16.62 -6.82 10.51
C ALA A 277 -15.48 -7.59 11.19
N PHE A 278 -14.32 -6.97 11.35
CA PHE A 278 -13.11 -7.66 11.79
C PHE A 278 -12.78 -7.38 13.25
N ASP A 279 -13.12 -6.20 13.75
CA ASP A 279 -12.81 -5.83 15.13
C ASP A 279 -13.58 -6.70 16.12
N ARG A 280 -12.89 -7.08 17.20
CA ARG A 280 -13.48 -7.83 18.31
C ARG A 280 -13.33 -7.05 19.59
N MET A 281 -14.38 -7.04 20.41
CA MET A 281 -14.29 -6.54 21.78
C MET A 281 -13.63 -7.63 22.63
N VAL A 282 -12.51 -7.30 23.27
CA VAL A 282 -11.75 -8.18 24.16
C VAL A 282 -11.66 -7.51 25.53
N GLU A 283 -11.82 -8.26 26.60
CA GLU A 283 -11.61 -7.73 27.95
C GLU A 283 -10.14 -7.39 28.19
N VAL A 284 -9.85 -6.34 28.97
CA VAL A 284 -8.47 -5.92 29.27
C VAL A 284 -7.67 -7.04 29.97
N SER A 285 -8.35 -7.87 30.76
CA SER A 285 -7.82 -9.08 31.38
C SER A 285 -7.22 -10.06 30.36
N ASP A 286 -7.89 -10.22 29.22
CA ASP A 286 -7.59 -11.19 28.17
C ASP A 286 -6.63 -10.69 27.08
N LEU A 287 -6.11 -9.46 27.23
CA LEU A 287 -5.14 -8.91 26.29
C LEU A 287 -3.86 -9.76 26.24
N ARG A 288 -3.44 -10.08 25.02
CA ARG A 288 -2.20 -10.81 24.72
C ARG A 288 -1.23 -9.94 23.94
N VAL A 289 0.06 -10.20 24.14
CA VAL A 289 1.14 -9.54 23.40
C VAL A 289 0.91 -9.73 21.89
N GLY A 290 1.04 -8.66 21.12
CA GLY A 290 0.85 -8.66 19.66
C GLY A 290 -0.59 -8.40 19.19
N MET A 291 -1.56 -8.23 20.09
CA MET A 291 -2.89 -7.73 19.70
C MET A 291 -2.80 -6.25 19.27
N ILE A 292 -3.50 -5.87 18.20
CA ILE A 292 -3.48 -4.50 17.67
C ILE A 292 -4.74 -3.77 18.14
N LEU A 293 -4.57 -2.64 18.81
CA LEU A 293 -5.69 -1.78 19.21
C LEU A 293 -6.33 -1.13 17.99
N SER A 294 -7.66 -1.14 17.92
CA SER A 294 -8.39 -0.43 16.87
C SER A 294 -8.68 1.04 17.23
N GLU A 295 -8.56 1.39 18.50
CA GLU A 295 -8.96 2.68 19.08
C GLU A 295 -7.78 3.27 19.88
N HIS A 296 -7.59 4.59 19.78
CA HIS A 296 -6.64 5.32 20.62
C HIS A 296 -7.25 5.55 22.00
N ILE A 297 -6.44 5.43 23.05
CA ILE A 297 -6.84 5.75 24.42
C ILE A 297 -6.12 7.02 24.85
N PHE A 298 -6.88 8.10 25.01
CA PHE A 298 -6.36 9.40 25.44
C PHE A 298 -6.61 9.60 26.93
N LYS A 299 -5.58 10.12 27.63
CA LYS A 299 -5.72 10.60 29.01
C LYS A 299 -6.13 12.08 28.96
N LYS A 300 -7.31 12.40 29.50
CA LYS A 300 -7.79 13.77 29.67
C LYS A 300 -7.88 14.11 31.15
N GLU A 301 -7.29 15.24 31.52
CA GLU A 301 -7.49 15.84 32.83
C GLU A 301 -8.70 16.78 32.76
N GLN A 302 -9.69 16.53 33.60
CA GLN A 302 -10.84 17.40 33.74
C GLN A 302 -10.46 18.62 34.60
N THR A 303 -11.18 19.73 34.44
CA THR A 303 -10.99 20.97 35.22
C THR A 303 -11.08 20.77 36.74
N ASP A 304 -11.66 19.66 37.20
CA ASP A 304 -11.77 19.27 38.61
C ASP A 304 -10.57 18.45 39.13
N GLY A 305 -9.51 18.28 38.32
CA GLY A 305 -8.31 17.50 38.67
C GLY A 305 -8.48 15.98 38.57
N ARG A 306 -9.65 15.50 38.12
CA ARG A 306 -9.91 14.07 37.88
C ARG A 306 -9.44 13.66 36.48
N VAL A 307 -8.77 12.52 36.40
CA VAL A 307 -8.30 11.93 35.14
C VAL A 307 -9.39 11.03 34.57
N TYR A 308 -9.75 11.24 33.31
CA TYR A 308 -10.66 10.38 32.55
C TYR A 308 -9.97 9.87 31.27
N TYR A 309 -10.35 8.67 30.83
CA TYR A 309 -9.82 8.06 29.62
C TYR A 309 -10.89 8.04 28.54
N GLU A 310 -10.55 8.45 27.31
CA GLU A 310 -11.50 8.47 26.18
C GLU A 310 -10.99 7.59 25.03
N LYS A 311 -11.90 6.84 24.40
CA LYS A 311 -11.63 6.04 23.20
C LYS A 311 -12.01 6.80 21.95
N GLN A 312 -11.11 6.90 20.99
CA GLN A 312 -11.44 7.49 19.68
C GLN A 312 -10.88 6.68 18.50
N MET A 313 -11.66 6.66 17.42
CA MET A 313 -11.26 6.12 16.11
C MET A 313 -10.46 7.18 15.35
N GLY A 314 -9.13 7.10 15.44
CA GLY A 314 -8.17 7.94 14.72
C GLY A 314 -7.62 9.12 15.52
N LYS A 315 -6.49 9.67 15.05
CA LYS A 315 -5.85 10.86 15.64
C LYS A 315 -6.59 12.13 15.23
N SER A 316 -7.67 12.46 15.95
CA SER A 316 -8.23 13.82 15.88
C SER A 316 -7.44 14.73 16.82
N GLN A 317 -7.09 15.93 16.35
CA GLN A 317 -6.35 16.93 17.14
C GLN A 317 -7.14 17.32 18.39
N GLN A 318 -6.84 16.73 19.54
CA GLN A 318 -7.25 17.24 20.85
C GLN A 318 -6.09 17.24 21.84
N GLN A 319 -6.09 18.24 22.72
CA GLN A 319 -5.12 18.40 23.80
C GLN A 319 -5.36 17.34 24.87
N GLY A 320 -4.33 16.53 25.13
CA GLY A 320 -4.30 15.45 26.12
C GLY A 320 -3.10 14.54 25.85
N GLY A 321 -2.58 13.89 26.89
CA GLY A 321 -1.52 12.90 26.73
C GLY A 321 -2.07 11.66 26.03
N GLU A 322 -1.61 11.35 24.82
CA GLU A 322 -1.90 10.09 24.15
C GLU A 322 -1.25 8.97 24.96
N LEU A 323 -2.06 8.15 25.65
CA LEU A 323 -1.53 7.13 26.54
C LEU A 323 -1.02 5.93 25.73
N ILE A 324 -1.78 5.52 24.69
CA ILE A 324 -1.42 4.37 23.85
C ILE A 324 -1.83 4.62 22.40
N THR A 325 -0.86 4.51 21.49
CA THR A 325 -1.04 4.57 20.04
C THR A 325 -1.51 3.24 19.44
N THR A 326 -2.25 3.32 18.33
CA THR A 326 -2.55 2.20 17.43
C THR A 326 -1.30 1.80 16.63
N ASP A 327 -0.30 1.25 17.32
CA ASP A 327 0.92 0.79 16.66
C ASP A 327 0.62 -0.52 15.88
N PRO A 328 0.91 -0.60 14.56
CA PRO A 328 0.79 -1.83 13.79
C PRO A 328 1.68 -2.96 14.30
N VAL A 329 2.69 -2.69 15.15
CA VAL A 329 3.52 -3.70 15.83
C VAL A 329 2.72 -4.47 16.91
N GLY A 330 1.60 -3.93 17.36
CA GLY A 330 0.74 -4.51 18.40
C GLY A 330 1.23 -4.22 19.83
N LEU A 331 0.42 -4.62 20.80
CA LEU A 331 0.64 -4.33 22.23
C LEU A 331 1.87 -5.04 22.80
N SER A 332 2.72 -4.28 23.48
CA SER A 332 3.87 -4.80 24.24
C SER A 332 3.45 -5.36 25.60
N ALA A 333 4.30 -6.18 26.23
CA ALA A 333 4.03 -6.72 27.56
C ALA A 333 3.94 -5.62 28.63
N GLU A 334 4.74 -4.57 28.50
CA GLU A 334 4.74 -3.41 29.39
C GLU A 334 3.42 -2.64 29.28
N THR A 335 3.00 -2.34 28.04
CA THR A 335 1.72 -1.67 27.77
C THR A 335 0.52 -2.49 28.26
N ILE A 336 0.57 -3.82 28.14
CA ILE A 336 -0.49 -4.70 28.69
C ILE A 336 -0.50 -4.64 30.21
N SER A 337 0.66 -4.61 30.86
CA SER A 337 0.75 -4.48 32.32
C SER A 337 0.16 -3.15 32.78
N GLU A 338 0.46 -2.05 32.08
CA GLU A 338 -0.08 -0.72 32.34
C GLU A 338 -1.60 -0.67 32.14
N LEU A 339 -2.13 -1.25 31.05
CA LEU A 339 -3.57 -1.37 30.84
C LEU A 339 -4.25 -2.20 31.95
N LYS A 340 -3.60 -3.28 32.40
CA LYS A 340 -4.13 -4.11 33.49
C LYS A 340 -4.06 -3.41 34.84
N SER A 341 -3.07 -2.56 35.11
CA SER A 341 -3.05 -1.74 36.34
C SER A 341 -4.14 -0.67 36.31
N LEU A 342 -4.30 0.03 35.18
CA LEU A 342 -5.37 1.02 35.00
C LEU A 342 -6.77 0.42 35.13
N MET A 343 -6.97 -0.81 34.65
CA MET A 343 -8.22 -1.55 34.87
C MET A 343 -8.48 -1.79 36.37
N LYS A 344 -7.45 -2.16 37.15
CA LYS A 344 -7.57 -2.34 38.61
C LYS A 344 -7.89 -1.03 39.34
N GLU A 345 -7.46 0.09 38.79
CA GLU A 345 -7.78 1.44 39.28
C GLU A 345 -9.17 1.94 38.83
N ASN A 346 -10.00 1.08 38.22
CA ASN A 346 -11.32 1.41 37.69
C ASN A 346 -11.31 2.51 36.60
N ALA A 347 -10.16 2.75 35.96
CA ALA A 347 -9.99 3.76 34.93
C ALA A 347 -10.85 3.51 33.67
N PHE A 348 -11.25 2.26 33.42
CA PHE A 348 -11.97 1.84 32.21
C PHE A 348 -13.42 1.39 32.45
N VAL A 349 -13.98 1.67 33.64
CA VAL A 349 -15.35 1.28 34.00
C VAL A 349 -16.38 1.84 33.00
N HIS A 350 -16.15 3.05 32.49
CA HIS A 350 -17.03 3.70 31.50
C HIS A 350 -17.07 3.01 30.13
N PHE A 351 -16.14 2.09 29.86
CA PHE A 351 -16.16 1.26 28.65
C PHE A 351 -16.25 -0.24 28.96
N ASP A 352 -16.82 -0.58 30.12
CA ASP A 352 -17.09 -1.96 30.54
C ASP A 352 -15.83 -2.84 30.55
N ASN A 353 -14.66 -2.24 30.84
CA ASN A 353 -13.34 -2.89 30.82
C ASN A 353 -13.01 -3.69 29.55
N LYS A 354 -13.67 -3.35 28.43
CA LYS A 354 -13.45 -3.98 27.13
C LYS A 354 -12.70 -3.03 26.24
N ILE A 355 -11.82 -3.54 25.40
CA ILE A 355 -11.12 -2.76 24.38
C ILE A 355 -11.31 -3.43 23.03
N ARG A 356 -11.43 -2.62 21.99
CA ARG A 356 -11.61 -3.11 20.63
C ARG A 356 -10.25 -3.41 20.00
N ILE A 357 -10.11 -4.64 19.51
CA ILE A 357 -8.89 -5.19 18.93
C ILE A 357 -9.13 -5.48 17.45
N GLN A 358 -8.24 -4.97 16.60
CA GLN A 358 -8.15 -5.32 15.19
C GLN A 358 -7.45 -6.67 15.03
N PRO A 359 -7.97 -7.57 14.19
CA PRO A 359 -7.24 -8.78 13.86
C PRO A 359 -6.03 -8.41 13.01
N ALA A 360 -4.85 -8.87 13.44
CA ALA A 360 -3.63 -8.72 12.66
C ALA A 360 -3.78 -9.46 11.33
N ILE A 361 -3.76 -8.71 10.23
CA ILE A 361 -3.74 -9.29 8.89
C ILE A 361 -2.32 -9.80 8.63
N ARG A 362 -2.23 -11.10 8.37
CA ARG A 362 -0.97 -11.77 8.03
C ARG A 362 -0.64 -11.50 6.57
N PHE A 363 0.20 -10.49 6.32
CA PHE A 363 0.51 -10.05 4.96
C PHE A 363 1.62 -10.89 4.30
N ALA A 364 2.50 -11.54 5.05
CA ALA A 364 3.59 -12.33 4.45
C ALA A 364 3.09 -13.45 3.52
N PRO A 365 2.03 -14.23 3.85
CA PRO A 365 1.45 -15.20 2.92
C PRO A 365 0.90 -14.54 1.65
N VAL A 366 0.30 -13.36 1.76
CA VAL A 366 -0.24 -12.62 0.62
C VAL A 366 0.90 -12.13 -0.28
N ILE A 367 1.99 -11.65 0.30
CA ILE A 367 3.22 -11.26 -0.41
C ILE A 367 3.83 -12.47 -1.13
N ALA A 368 3.90 -13.62 -0.48
CA ALA A 368 4.41 -14.86 -1.08
C ALA A 368 3.56 -15.32 -2.27
N ILE A 369 2.22 -15.31 -2.14
CA ILE A 369 1.30 -15.63 -3.24
C ILE A 369 1.44 -14.63 -4.38
N GLY A 370 1.53 -13.33 -4.08
CA GLY A 370 1.73 -12.29 -5.11
C GLY A 370 3.06 -12.46 -5.84
N GLY A 371 4.13 -12.85 -5.13
CA GLY A 371 5.41 -13.23 -5.72
C GLY A 371 5.27 -14.44 -6.66
N LEU A 372 4.62 -15.50 -6.22
CA LEU A 372 4.37 -16.70 -7.02
C LEU A 372 3.55 -16.39 -8.28
N LEU A 373 2.45 -15.63 -8.15
CA LEU A 373 1.63 -15.16 -9.28
C LEU A 373 2.47 -14.36 -10.27
N THR A 374 3.38 -13.53 -9.77
CA THR A 374 4.29 -12.75 -10.63
C THR A 374 5.19 -13.65 -11.45
N VAL A 375 5.77 -14.69 -10.86
CA VAL A 375 6.63 -15.64 -11.56
C VAL A 375 5.85 -16.47 -12.58
N LEU A 376 4.67 -16.97 -12.19
CA LEU A 376 3.83 -17.81 -13.05
C LEU A 376 3.28 -17.04 -14.25
N CYS A 377 2.84 -15.79 -14.04
CA CYS A 377 2.25 -14.97 -15.09
C CYS A 377 3.28 -14.16 -15.89
N LYS A 378 4.54 -14.11 -15.43
CA LYS A 378 5.62 -13.27 -16.00
C LYS A 378 5.17 -11.81 -16.20
N GLY A 379 4.32 -11.31 -15.30
CA GLY A 379 3.60 -10.04 -15.47
C GLY A 379 2.41 -9.90 -14.51
N PRO A 380 1.57 -8.87 -14.70
CA PRO A 380 0.35 -8.68 -13.91
C PRO A 380 -0.65 -9.82 -14.15
N PHE A 381 -1.09 -10.49 -13.08
CA PHE A 381 -1.89 -11.71 -13.19
C PHE A 381 -3.21 -11.48 -13.95
N HIS A 382 -3.86 -10.34 -13.73
CA HIS A 382 -5.16 -10.01 -14.32
C HIS A 382 -5.09 -9.92 -15.84
N LEU A 383 -3.97 -9.44 -16.40
CA LEU A 383 -3.75 -9.45 -17.85
C LEU A 383 -3.56 -10.88 -18.36
N GLY A 384 -2.82 -11.72 -17.63
CA GLY A 384 -2.69 -13.14 -17.95
C GLY A 384 -4.03 -13.87 -17.98
N VAL A 385 -4.95 -13.55 -17.07
CA VAL A 385 -6.31 -14.10 -17.07
C VAL A 385 -7.11 -13.62 -18.29
N ILE A 386 -7.05 -12.33 -18.63
CA ILE A 386 -7.73 -11.78 -19.82
C ILE A 386 -7.23 -12.46 -21.09
N THR A 387 -5.91 -12.56 -21.28
CA THR A 387 -5.33 -13.22 -22.46
C THR A 387 -5.69 -14.71 -22.54
N LEU A 388 -5.88 -15.37 -21.39
CA LEU A 388 -6.32 -16.76 -21.35
C LEU A 388 -7.80 -16.85 -21.74
N LEU A 389 -8.66 -15.98 -21.22
CA LEU A 389 -10.07 -15.90 -21.61
C LEU A 389 -10.24 -15.60 -23.11
N ASP A 390 -9.48 -14.65 -23.66
CA ASP A 390 -9.47 -14.31 -25.10
C ASP A 390 -9.00 -15.46 -26.00
N LYS A 391 -8.36 -16.51 -25.45
CA LYS A 391 -8.01 -17.73 -26.20
C LYS A 391 -9.09 -18.80 -26.14
N PHE A 392 -9.99 -18.73 -25.17
CA PHE A 392 -11.08 -19.70 -24.97
C PHE A 392 -12.41 -19.23 -25.55
N PHE A 393 -12.61 -17.92 -25.71
CA PHE A 393 -13.72 -17.30 -26.44
C PHE A 393 -13.23 -16.80 -27.79
#